data_AF-A0A838F0R5-F1
#
_entry.id   AF-A0A838F0R5-F1
#
_cell.length_a   1.000
_cell.length_b   1.000
_cell.length_c   1.000
_cell.angle_alpha   90.00
_cell.angle_beta   90.00
_cell.angle_gamma   90.00
#
_symmetry.space_group_name_H-M   'P 1'
#
loop_
_entity.id
_entity.type
_entity.pdbx_description
1 polymer ?
#
loop_
_entity_poly.entity_id
_entity_poly.type
_entity_poly.pdbx_seq_one_letter_code
_entity_poly.pdbx_strand_id
1 'polypeptide(L)'
;GKGEGKDEVHAAIPEDIAPADLDPEQIKELLLNQANGPTPIGTDPKTKQKIYCLVGRYGAYFQLGEVTEESPKPKRASLPKGMDPKTVTMDAALQALSLPRELGIHPETKKPILANNGRFGPYVMHDGNFRSLKKEDDLFTIDLTRGLELLNEEKNASRRGGKVLKDFGVVAKLKKKVSILDGKYGPYIKFGTKNITLPEDKRDPKVIEKMTEAELASIVLAAGKK
;
A
#
# COMPACT_ATOMS: atom_id res chain seq x y z
N GLY A 1 35.76 18.05 45.16
CA GLY A 1 35.45 18.81 43.94
C GLY A 1 34.14 18.32 43.40
N LYS A 2 33.17 19.21 43.16
CA LYS A 2 31.95 18.89 42.42
C LYS A 2 32.36 18.71 40.96
N GLY A 3 32.30 17.48 40.46
CA GLY A 3 32.49 17.20 39.03
C GLY A 3 31.35 17.85 38.25
N GLU A 4 31.71 18.59 37.22
CA GLU A 4 30.80 19.21 36.26
C GLU A 4 29.88 18.13 35.68
N GLY A 5 28.57 18.29 35.86
CA GLY A 5 27.57 17.41 35.25
C GLY A 5 27.65 17.56 33.74
N LYS A 6 28.26 16.58 33.07
CA LYS A 6 28.08 16.42 31.63
C LYS A 6 26.63 15.99 31.44
N ASP A 7 25.83 16.84 30.82
CA ASP A 7 24.45 16.51 30.45
C ASP A 7 24.44 15.17 29.71
N GLU A 8 23.88 14.14 30.34
CA GLU A 8 23.77 12.81 29.74
C GLU A 8 22.74 12.91 28.61
N VAL A 9 23.22 12.88 27.36
CA VAL A 9 22.34 12.88 26.19
C VAL A 9 21.92 11.44 25.90
N HIS A 10 20.61 11.20 25.91
CA HIS A 10 20.04 9.90 25.58
C HIS A 10 19.45 9.93 24.17
N ALA A 11 19.57 8.82 23.42
CA ALA A 11 18.89 8.64 22.15
C ALA A 11 18.25 7.25 22.05
N ALA A 12 17.08 7.17 21.42
CA ALA A 12 16.42 5.89 21.18
C ALA A 12 17.08 5.14 20.01
N ILE A 13 17.40 3.87 20.21
CA ILE A 13 17.95 3.01 19.17
C ILE A 13 16.78 2.49 18.29
N PRO A 14 16.88 2.55 16.95
CA PRO A 14 15.89 1.96 16.04
C PRO A 14 15.67 0.46 16.28
N GLU A 15 14.42 -0.03 16.18
CA GLU A 15 14.08 -1.44 16.46
C GLU A 15 14.70 -2.45 15.47
N ASP A 16 15.15 -1.98 14.31
CA ASP A 16 15.75 -2.75 13.24
C ASP A 16 17.28 -2.87 13.34
N ILE A 17 17.91 -2.21 14.31
CA ILE A 17 19.36 -2.19 14.50
C ILE A 17 19.71 -2.70 15.89
N ALA A 18 20.58 -3.71 15.98
CA ALA A 18 21.05 -4.18 17.29
C ALA A 18 22.01 -3.15 17.91
N PRO A 19 22.02 -2.94 19.24
CA PRO A 19 22.91 -1.97 19.87
C PRO A 19 24.41 -2.18 19.57
N ALA A 20 24.81 -3.41 19.26
CA ALA A 20 26.18 -3.76 18.91
C ALA A 20 26.56 -3.41 17.45
N ASP A 21 25.57 -3.19 16.57
CA ASP A 21 25.77 -2.91 15.14
C ASP A 21 25.82 -1.40 14.83
N LEU A 22 25.69 -0.55 15.86
CA LEU A 22 25.73 0.90 15.71
C LEU A 22 27.16 1.39 15.50
N ASP A 23 27.37 2.09 14.38
CA ASP A 23 28.64 2.76 14.13
C ASP A 23 28.73 4.12 14.87
N PRO A 24 29.95 4.66 15.10
CA PRO A 24 30.11 5.93 15.80
C PRO A 24 29.42 7.12 15.12
N GLU A 25 29.21 7.09 13.80
CA GLU A 25 28.55 8.16 13.06
C GLU A 25 27.04 8.13 13.29
N GLN A 26 26.42 6.95 13.26
CA GLN A 26 25.02 6.68 13.58
C GLN A 26 24.71 7.05 15.04
N ILE A 27 25.59 6.72 15.98
CA ILE A 27 25.43 7.11 17.39
C ILE A 27 25.40 8.64 17.50
N LYS A 28 26.36 9.32 16.85
CA LYS A 28 26.42 10.78 16.83
C LYS A 28 25.18 11.39 16.18
N GLU A 29 24.70 10.81 15.08
CA GLU A 29 23.50 11.23 14.37
C GLU A 29 22.24 11.06 15.23
N LEU A 30 22.10 9.92 15.92
CA LEU A 30 20.99 9.67 16.85
C LEU A 30 20.97 10.68 18.00
N LEU A 31 22.14 10.95 18.60
CA LEU A 31 22.27 11.95 19.67
C LEU A 31 21.99 13.37 19.16
N LEU A 32 22.45 13.72 17.96
CA LEU A 32 22.21 15.03 17.34
C LEU A 32 20.73 15.24 17.01
N ASN A 33 20.07 14.22 16.44
CA ASN A 33 18.65 14.24 16.11
C ASN A 33 17.77 14.32 17.36
N GLN A 34 18.18 13.69 18.47
CA GLN A 34 17.44 13.78 19.73
C GLN A 34 17.57 15.17 20.38
N ALA A 35 18.73 15.80 20.28
CA ALA A 35 18.97 17.13 20.87
C ALA A 35 18.38 18.29 20.04
N ASN A 36 18.44 18.21 18.71
CA ASN A 36 18.11 19.33 17.80
C ASN A 36 16.90 19.07 16.90
N GLY A 37 16.29 17.89 16.99
CA GLY A 37 15.30 17.43 16.02
C GLY A 37 15.94 16.97 14.71
N PRO A 38 15.13 16.46 13.77
CA PRO A 38 15.63 15.95 12.50
C PRO A 38 16.23 17.07 11.64
N THR A 39 17.29 16.76 10.89
CA THR A 39 17.90 17.72 9.96
C THR A 39 17.02 17.91 8.71
N PRO A 40 16.68 19.15 8.31
CA PRO A 40 15.93 19.39 7.11
C PRO A 40 16.79 19.21 5.85
N ILE A 41 16.21 18.68 4.78
CA ILE A 41 16.85 18.60 3.46
C ILE A 41 16.86 19.96 2.74
N GLY A 42 16.01 20.88 3.15
CA GLY A 42 15.86 22.21 2.55
C GLY A 42 14.60 22.92 2.99
N THR A 43 14.25 23.99 2.29
CA THR A 43 13.07 24.83 2.58
C THR A 43 12.18 24.95 1.36
N ASP A 44 10.89 24.66 1.50
CA ASP A 44 9.93 24.75 0.41
C ASP A 44 9.82 26.22 -0.09
N PRO A 45 9.98 26.47 -1.40
CA PRO A 45 9.97 27.82 -1.93
C PRO A 45 8.60 28.51 -1.80
N LYS A 46 7.50 27.76 -1.73
CA LYS A 46 6.12 28.28 -1.69
C LYS A 46 5.66 28.60 -0.27
N THR A 47 5.85 27.68 0.67
CA THR A 47 5.38 27.81 2.06
C THR A 47 6.44 28.35 3.01
N LYS A 48 7.72 28.38 2.59
CA LYS A 48 8.89 28.70 3.44
C LYS A 48 9.07 27.73 4.62
N GLN A 49 8.40 26.59 4.60
CA GLN A 49 8.53 25.56 5.63
C GLN A 49 9.71 24.64 5.31
N LYS A 50 10.38 24.16 6.35
CA LYS A 50 11.44 23.16 6.23
C LYS A 50 10.87 21.84 5.69
N ILE A 51 11.63 21.16 4.84
CA ILE A 51 11.30 19.81 4.37
C ILE A 51 12.26 18.83 5.03
N TYR A 52 11.74 17.70 5.47
CA TYR A 52 12.50 16.62 6.12
C TYR A 52 12.31 15.32 5.33
N CYS A 53 13.34 14.47 5.34
CA CYS A 53 13.21 13.06 4.95
C CYS A 53 13.37 12.22 6.22
N LEU A 54 12.30 11.54 6.63
CA LEU A 54 12.21 10.81 7.90
C LEU A 54 11.88 9.35 7.64
N VAL A 55 12.19 8.48 8.59
CA VAL A 55 11.83 7.05 8.55
C VAL A 55 10.76 6.77 9.60
N GLY A 56 9.66 6.15 9.19
CA GLY A 56 8.58 5.75 10.09
C GLY A 56 8.17 4.30 9.89
N ARG A 57 7.14 3.86 10.61
CA ARG A 57 6.64 2.46 10.60
C ARG A 57 6.25 1.88 9.23
N TYR A 58 6.07 2.74 8.23
CA TYR A 58 5.66 2.36 6.87
C TYR A 58 6.75 2.63 5.82
N GLY A 59 7.96 2.95 6.24
CA GLY A 59 9.10 3.32 5.40
C GLY A 59 9.43 4.81 5.46
N ALA A 60 10.41 5.20 4.65
CA ALA A 60 10.85 6.59 4.53
C ALA A 60 9.78 7.47 3.87
N TYR A 61 9.72 8.74 4.28
CA TYR A 61 8.77 9.72 3.79
C TYR A 61 9.32 11.14 3.88
N PHE A 62 8.85 12.00 2.97
CA PHE A 62 9.04 13.44 3.05
C PHE A 62 7.97 14.07 3.93
N GLN A 63 8.35 15.06 4.73
CA GLN A 63 7.45 15.86 5.56
C GLN A 63 7.70 17.35 5.31
N LEU A 64 6.61 18.09 5.09
CA LEU A 64 6.62 19.55 4.97
C LEU A 64 6.26 20.18 6.32
N GLY A 65 7.22 20.85 6.95
CA GLY A 65 7.10 21.43 8.29
C GLY A 65 7.34 20.43 9.42
N GLU A 66 7.37 20.95 10.63
CA GLU A 66 7.46 20.16 11.86
C GLU A 66 6.06 19.79 12.37
N VAL A 67 5.99 18.78 13.23
CA VAL A 67 4.76 18.47 13.94
C VAL A 67 4.66 19.43 15.12
N THR A 68 3.70 20.33 15.09
CA THR A 68 3.44 21.30 16.16
C THR A 68 2.00 21.17 16.63
N GLU A 69 1.63 21.82 17.74
CA GLU A 69 0.22 21.86 18.18
C GLU A 69 -0.69 22.52 17.14
N GLU A 70 -0.17 23.51 16.41
CA GLU A 70 -0.85 24.19 15.31
C GLU A 70 -0.93 23.34 14.03
N SER A 71 0.06 22.48 13.80
CA SER A 71 0.13 21.57 12.66
C SER A 71 0.40 20.13 13.10
N PRO A 72 -0.59 19.45 13.72
CA PRO A 72 -0.41 18.10 14.23
C PRO A 72 -0.29 17.04 13.12
N LYS A 73 -0.68 17.40 11.89
CA LYS A 73 -0.66 16.53 10.70
C LYS A 73 -0.03 17.30 9.52
N PRO A 74 1.30 17.53 9.55
CA PRO A 74 2.00 18.16 8.44
C PRO A 74 1.83 17.34 7.16
N LYS A 75 1.97 17.99 6.01
CA LYS A 75 1.85 17.30 4.72
C LYS A 75 2.99 16.29 4.59
N ARG A 76 2.65 15.06 4.21
CA ARG A 76 3.59 13.96 4.06
C ARG A 76 3.42 13.27 2.72
N ALA A 77 4.53 12.78 2.18
CA ALA A 77 4.54 11.96 0.97
C ALA A 77 5.54 10.81 1.15
N SER A 78 5.14 9.59 0.78
CA SER A 78 6.04 8.44 0.87
C SER A 78 7.22 8.58 -0.08
N LEU A 79 8.40 8.16 0.36
CA LEU A 79 9.56 8.08 -0.51
C LEU A 79 9.29 7.03 -1.61
N PRO A 80 9.53 7.34 -2.89
CA PRO A 80 9.42 6.36 -3.97
C PRO A 80 10.30 5.13 -3.71
N LYS A 81 9.83 3.95 -4.13
CA LYS A 81 10.58 2.70 -3.96
C LYS A 81 11.91 2.78 -4.71
N GLY A 82 12.99 2.36 -4.06
CA GLY A 82 14.33 2.34 -4.65
C GLY A 82 15.15 3.61 -4.46
N MET A 83 14.58 4.68 -3.87
CA MET A 83 15.38 5.81 -3.39
C MET A 83 15.93 5.53 -2.00
N ASP A 84 17.18 5.94 -1.77
CA ASP A 84 17.80 5.95 -0.45
C ASP A 84 17.44 7.26 0.27
N PRO A 85 16.87 7.22 1.49
CA PRO A 85 16.55 8.41 2.27
C PRO A 85 17.75 9.34 2.52
N LYS A 86 18.99 8.82 2.48
CA LYS A 86 20.22 9.60 2.69
C LYS A 86 20.65 10.39 1.45
N THR A 87 20.25 9.95 0.26
CA THR A 87 20.68 10.56 -1.02
C THR A 87 19.55 11.30 -1.73
N VAL A 88 18.45 11.60 -1.02
CA VAL A 88 17.29 12.28 -1.61
C VAL A 88 17.61 13.73 -1.93
N THR A 89 17.07 14.20 -3.05
CA THR A 89 17.20 15.59 -3.49
C THR A 89 15.98 16.42 -3.10
N MET A 90 16.17 17.73 -2.98
CA MET A 90 15.07 18.69 -2.76
C MET A 90 13.98 18.58 -3.84
N ASP A 91 14.37 18.44 -5.12
CA ASP A 91 13.42 18.34 -6.23
C ASP A 91 12.51 17.11 -6.12
N ALA A 92 13.08 15.95 -5.78
CA ALA A 92 12.32 14.73 -5.54
C ALA A 92 11.32 14.90 -4.37
N ALA A 93 11.73 15.60 -3.31
CA ALA A 93 10.85 15.89 -2.18
C ALA A 93 9.69 16.80 -2.57
N LEU A 94 9.96 17.87 -3.33
CA LEU A 94 8.96 18.80 -3.83
C LEU A 94 7.96 18.10 -4.76
N GLN A 95 8.45 17.23 -5.65
CA GLN A 95 7.59 16.43 -6.53
C GLN A 95 6.70 15.50 -5.71
N ALA A 96 7.25 14.74 -4.75
CA ALA A 96 6.46 13.84 -3.93
C ALA A 96 5.42 14.59 -3.07
N LEU A 97 5.83 15.70 -2.44
CA LEU A 97 4.95 16.56 -1.64
C LEU A 97 3.94 17.35 -2.47
N SER A 98 4.04 17.37 -3.79
CA SER A 98 3.00 17.95 -4.65
C SER A 98 1.74 17.08 -4.73
N LEU A 99 1.86 15.78 -4.41
CA LEU A 99 0.75 14.84 -4.43
C LEU A 99 -0.22 15.04 -3.23
N PRO A 100 -1.49 14.62 -3.35
CA PRO A 100 -2.16 14.09 -4.54
C PRO A 100 -2.36 15.18 -5.61
N ARG A 101 -2.21 14.81 -6.89
CA ARG A 101 -2.44 15.73 -8.02
C ARG A 101 -3.87 15.57 -8.53
N GLU A 102 -4.60 16.67 -8.64
CA GLU A 102 -5.92 16.67 -9.27
C GLU A 102 -5.79 16.65 -10.80
N LEU A 103 -6.44 15.69 -11.45
CA LEU A 103 -6.49 15.57 -12.90
C LEU A 103 -7.66 16.39 -13.49
N GLY A 104 -8.73 16.54 -12.72
CA GLY A 104 -9.93 17.26 -13.08
C GLY A 104 -11.18 16.68 -12.42
N ILE A 105 -12.35 17.17 -12.86
CA ILE A 105 -13.66 16.75 -12.34
C ILE A 105 -14.27 15.66 -13.22
N HIS A 106 -14.78 14.60 -12.60
CA HIS A 106 -15.47 13.54 -13.33
C HIS A 106 -16.77 14.06 -13.97
N PRO A 107 -17.04 13.75 -15.26
CA PRO A 107 -18.16 14.33 -16.01
C PRO A 107 -19.53 14.02 -15.40
N GLU A 108 -19.73 12.79 -14.91
CA GLU A 108 -21.01 12.33 -14.35
C GLU A 108 -21.20 12.68 -12.87
N THR A 109 -20.27 12.29 -12.00
CA THR A 109 -20.41 12.43 -10.54
C THR A 109 -20.03 13.81 -10.01
N LYS A 110 -19.40 14.67 -10.83
CA LYS A 110 -18.87 15.99 -10.45
C LYS A 110 -17.89 16.01 -9.29
N LYS A 111 -17.30 14.86 -8.94
CA LYS A 111 -16.26 14.72 -7.91
C LYS A 111 -14.86 14.71 -8.54
N PRO A 112 -13.81 15.13 -7.80
CA PRO A 112 -12.45 15.17 -8.34
C PRO A 112 -11.91 13.77 -8.65
N ILE A 113 -11.03 13.72 -9.65
CA ILE A 113 -10.17 12.58 -9.96
C ILE A 113 -8.75 12.96 -9.56
N LEU A 114 -8.14 12.14 -8.71
CA LEU A 114 -6.82 12.39 -8.15
C LEU A 114 -5.84 11.31 -8.59
N ALA A 115 -4.62 11.70 -8.96
CA ALA A 115 -3.48 10.82 -9.11
C ALA A 115 -2.58 10.90 -7.88
N ASN A 116 -2.18 9.75 -7.34
CA ASN A 116 -1.37 9.69 -6.13
C ASN A 116 -0.45 8.45 -6.12
N ASN A 117 0.53 8.42 -5.23
CA ASN A 117 1.40 7.28 -5.00
C ASN A 117 1.03 6.57 -3.69
N GLY A 118 0.83 5.25 -3.75
CA GLY A 118 0.47 4.43 -2.59
C GLY A 118 1.37 3.22 -2.40
N ARG A 119 1.05 2.39 -1.40
CA ARG A 119 1.81 1.16 -1.06
C ARG A 119 2.05 0.24 -2.26
N PHE A 120 1.06 0.14 -3.15
CA PHE A 120 1.08 -0.75 -4.32
C PHE A 120 1.61 -0.05 -5.59
N GLY A 121 2.08 1.19 -5.47
CA GLY A 121 2.52 2.02 -6.59
C GLY A 121 1.56 3.16 -6.93
N PRO A 122 1.79 3.86 -8.04
CA PRO A 122 0.97 4.97 -8.49
C PRO A 122 -0.43 4.52 -8.89
N TYR A 123 -1.43 5.35 -8.59
CA TYR A 123 -2.83 5.06 -8.86
C TYR A 123 -3.63 6.34 -9.13
N VAL A 124 -4.74 6.19 -9.86
CA VAL A 124 -5.82 7.18 -9.93
C VAL A 124 -6.96 6.78 -8.98
N MET A 125 -7.60 7.77 -8.37
CA MET A 125 -8.75 7.56 -7.51
C MET A 125 -9.88 8.54 -7.82
N HIS A 126 -11.09 8.03 -7.63
CA HIS A 126 -12.32 8.77 -7.77
C HIS A 126 -13.38 8.18 -6.85
N ASP A 127 -13.89 8.97 -5.89
CA ASP A 127 -14.99 8.58 -5.00
C ASP A 127 -14.84 7.17 -4.34
N GLY A 128 -13.65 6.87 -3.84
CA GLY A 128 -13.34 5.57 -3.23
C GLY A 128 -13.11 4.42 -4.22
N ASN A 129 -13.19 4.68 -5.54
CA ASN A 129 -12.73 3.79 -6.58
C ASN A 129 -11.26 4.07 -6.92
N PHE A 130 -10.45 3.01 -7.06
CA PHE A 130 -9.00 3.10 -7.25
C PHE A 130 -8.55 2.24 -8.43
N ARG A 131 -7.60 2.74 -9.22
CA ARG A 131 -6.96 2.00 -10.31
C ARG A 131 -5.47 2.30 -10.35
N SER A 132 -4.66 1.25 -10.34
CA SER A 132 -3.21 1.41 -10.52
C SER A 132 -2.91 1.93 -11.91
N LEU A 133 -1.92 2.82 -12.02
CA LEU A 133 -1.35 3.20 -13.32
C LEU A 133 -0.70 1.98 -13.97
N LYS A 134 -0.72 1.92 -15.31
CA LYS A 134 0.00 0.89 -16.05
C LYS A 134 1.47 1.28 -16.20
N LYS A 135 2.28 0.40 -16.76
CA LYS A 135 3.73 0.63 -16.90
C LYS A 135 4.04 1.78 -17.87
N GLU A 136 3.12 2.05 -18.79
CA GLU A 136 3.26 3.10 -19.81
C GLU A 136 2.82 4.47 -19.29
N ASP A 137 2.11 4.51 -18.14
CA ASP A 137 1.57 5.74 -17.57
C ASP A 137 2.54 6.33 -16.54
N ASP A 138 2.80 7.64 -16.63
CA ASP A 138 3.56 8.37 -15.62
C ASP A 138 2.64 9.15 -14.67
N LEU A 139 2.96 9.09 -13.37
CA LEU A 139 2.15 9.69 -12.30
C LEU A 139 2.04 11.22 -12.43
N PHE A 140 3.10 11.87 -12.89
CA PHE A 140 3.19 13.33 -12.94
C PHE A 140 2.65 13.88 -14.26
N THR A 141 2.59 13.09 -15.33
CA THR A 141 2.10 13.55 -16.64
C THR A 141 0.73 13.02 -17.06
N ILE A 142 0.16 12.02 -16.38
CA ILE A 142 -1.15 11.45 -16.74
C ILE A 142 -2.26 12.51 -16.86
N ASP A 143 -3.11 12.45 -17.88
CA ASP A 143 -4.19 13.43 -18.06
C ASP A 143 -5.55 12.91 -17.53
N LEU A 144 -6.55 13.79 -17.55
CA LEU A 144 -7.92 13.46 -17.15
C LEU A 144 -8.52 12.35 -18.01
N THR A 145 -8.29 12.39 -19.32
CA THR A 145 -8.82 11.43 -20.30
C THR A 145 -8.34 10.02 -19.97
N ARG A 146 -7.03 9.87 -19.79
CA ARG A 146 -6.40 8.61 -19.39
C ARG A 146 -6.81 8.17 -17.99
N GLY A 147 -6.96 9.11 -17.06
CA GLY A 147 -7.49 8.82 -15.73
C GLY A 147 -8.90 8.21 -15.76
N LEU A 148 -9.78 8.75 -16.62
CA LEU A 148 -11.13 8.23 -16.85
C LEU A 148 -11.11 6.85 -17.51
N GLU A 149 -10.26 6.65 -18.52
CA GLU A 149 -10.06 5.33 -19.15
C GLU A 149 -9.72 4.28 -18.10
N LEU A 150 -8.70 4.53 -17.28
CA LEU A 150 -8.28 3.60 -16.22
C LEU A 150 -9.43 3.31 -15.25
N LEU A 151 -10.16 4.35 -14.81
CA LEU A 151 -11.30 4.22 -13.88
C LEU A 151 -12.44 3.37 -14.43
N ASN A 152 -12.66 3.41 -15.75
CA ASN A 152 -13.64 2.60 -16.47
C ASN A 152 -13.21 1.15 -16.69
N GLU A 153 -11.91 0.84 -16.61
CA GLU A 153 -11.45 -0.55 -16.68
C GLU A 153 -12.05 -1.36 -15.52
N GLU A 154 -12.42 -2.61 -15.79
CA GLU A 154 -12.88 -3.50 -14.74
C GLU A 154 -11.80 -3.63 -13.65
N LYS A 155 -12.22 -3.64 -12.38
CA LYS A 155 -11.30 -4.01 -11.29
C LYS A 155 -10.80 -5.40 -11.63
N ASN A 156 -9.51 -5.51 -11.94
CA ASN A 156 -8.84 -6.79 -12.14
C ASN A 156 -9.07 -7.69 -10.91
N ALA A 157 -10.17 -8.45 -10.94
CA ALA A 157 -10.55 -9.42 -9.90
C ALA A 157 -9.49 -10.54 -9.80
N SER A 158 -8.67 -10.66 -10.85
CA SER A 158 -7.62 -11.65 -11.03
C SER A 158 -6.46 -11.59 -10.03
N ARG A 159 -6.29 -10.53 -9.22
CA ARG A 159 -5.21 -10.51 -8.19
C ARG A 159 -5.64 -11.02 -6.81
N ARG A 160 -6.94 -11.14 -6.53
CA ARG A 160 -7.45 -11.65 -5.23
C ARG A 160 -8.32 -12.89 -5.37
N GLY A 161 -8.83 -13.19 -6.56
CA GLY A 161 -9.50 -14.45 -6.88
C GLY A 161 -8.73 -15.22 -7.93
N GLY A 162 -8.68 -16.54 -7.78
CA GLY A 162 -8.20 -17.42 -8.85
C GLY A 162 -9.00 -17.26 -10.14
N LYS A 163 -8.50 -17.82 -11.25
CA LYS A 163 -9.28 -17.89 -12.50
C LYS A 163 -10.52 -18.75 -12.25
N VAL A 164 -11.72 -18.28 -12.59
CA VAL A 164 -12.94 -19.10 -12.41
C VAL A 164 -12.86 -20.30 -13.34
N LEU A 165 -12.82 -21.51 -12.77
CA LEU A 165 -12.84 -22.77 -13.50
C LEU A 165 -14.27 -23.23 -13.77
N LYS A 166 -15.16 -23.03 -12.79
CA LYS A 166 -16.59 -23.38 -12.92
C LYS A 166 -17.42 -22.56 -11.92
N ASP A 167 -18.49 -21.92 -12.39
CA ASP A 167 -19.46 -21.23 -11.52
C ASP A 167 -20.72 -22.10 -11.35
N PHE A 168 -21.13 -22.33 -10.10
CA PHE A 168 -22.33 -23.11 -9.77
C PHE A 168 -23.49 -22.20 -9.33
N GLY A 169 -23.30 -20.87 -9.31
CA GLY A 169 -24.34 -19.96 -8.85
C GLY A 169 -24.74 -20.25 -7.40
N VAL A 170 -26.02 -20.06 -7.07
CA VAL A 170 -26.55 -20.31 -5.73
C VAL A 170 -26.93 -21.78 -5.59
N VAL A 171 -26.13 -22.54 -4.85
CA VAL A 171 -26.40 -23.96 -4.61
C VAL A 171 -27.49 -24.10 -3.54
N ALA A 172 -28.62 -24.72 -3.87
CA ALA A 172 -29.80 -24.80 -3.01
C ALA A 172 -29.52 -25.39 -1.61
N LYS A 173 -28.67 -26.43 -1.54
CA LYS A 173 -28.26 -27.07 -0.27
C LYS A 173 -27.44 -26.16 0.65
N LEU A 174 -26.71 -25.20 0.06
CA LEU A 174 -25.79 -24.34 0.78
C LEU A 174 -26.29 -22.89 0.93
N LYS A 175 -27.38 -22.53 0.21
CA LYS A 175 -28.02 -21.21 0.19
C LYS A 175 -27.08 -20.03 -0.08
N LYS A 176 -25.90 -20.28 -0.67
CA LYS A 176 -24.93 -19.24 -1.03
C LYS A 176 -24.34 -19.52 -2.41
N LYS A 177 -23.74 -18.48 -3.00
CA LYS A 177 -23.02 -18.59 -4.25
C LYS A 177 -21.77 -19.45 -4.07
N VAL A 178 -21.57 -20.41 -4.97
CA VAL A 178 -20.39 -21.27 -5.01
C VAL A 178 -19.75 -21.28 -6.38
N SER A 179 -18.42 -21.19 -6.40
CA SER A 179 -17.62 -21.28 -7.63
C SER A 179 -16.31 -22.00 -7.32
N ILE A 180 -15.73 -22.66 -8.31
CA ILE A 180 -14.39 -23.24 -8.27
C ILE A 180 -13.46 -22.29 -9.00
N LEU A 181 -12.36 -21.90 -8.35
CA LEU A 181 -11.35 -21.00 -8.91
C LEU A 181 -9.97 -21.64 -8.83
N ASP A 182 -9.10 -21.29 -9.79
CA ASP A 182 -7.71 -21.72 -9.88
C ASP A 182 -6.79 -20.69 -9.22
N GLY A 183 -6.27 -21.03 -8.03
CA GLY A 183 -5.41 -20.14 -7.24
C GLY A 183 -3.94 -20.51 -7.30
N LYS A 184 -3.10 -19.68 -6.65
CA LYS A 184 -1.63 -19.90 -6.56
C LYS A 184 -1.23 -21.30 -6.05
N TYR A 185 -2.05 -21.90 -5.18
CA TYR A 185 -1.80 -23.20 -4.55
C TYR A 185 -2.66 -24.33 -5.14
N GLY A 186 -3.29 -24.09 -6.29
CA GLY A 186 -4.19 -25.01 -6.98
C GLY A 186 -5.67 -24.66 -6.83
N PRO A 187 -6.56 -25.49 -7.43
CA PRO A 187 -8.00 -25.26 -7.44
C PRO A 187 -8.62 -25.24 -6.03
N TYR A 188 -9.52 -24.29 -5.80
CA TYR A 188 -10.26 -24.15 -4.55
C TYR A 188 -11.72 -23.75 -4.79
N ILE A 189 -12.60 -24.15 -3.87
CA ILE A 189 -14.01 -23.77 -3.82
C ILE A 189 -14.12 -22.45 -3.07
N LYS A 190 -14.71 -21.42 -3.70
CA LYS A 190 -15.13 -20.19 -3.04
C LYS A 190 -16.60 -20.28 -2.66
N PHE A 191 -16.84 -20.36 -1.35
CA PHE A 191 -18.14 -20.45 -0.72
C PHE A 191 -18.39 -19.18 0.12
N GLY A 192 -19.03 -18.19 -0.47
CA GLY A 192 -19.19 -16.86 0.15
C GLY A 192 -17.84 -16.23 0.50
N THR A 193 -17.55 -16.10 1.81
CA THR A 193 -16.27 -15.59 2.33
C THR A 193 -15.23 -16.68 2.62
N LYS A 194 -15.61 -17.96 2.57
CA LYS A 194 -14.70 -19.09 2.83
C LYS A 194 -14.09 -19.62 1.53
N ASN A 195 -12.79 -19.89 1.56
CA ASN A 195 -12.08 -20.59 0.50
C ASN A 195 -11.69 -21.98 1.01
N ILE A 196 -12.01 -23.03 0.25
CA ILE A 196 -11.81 -24.43 0.62
C ILE A 196 -11.01 -25.10 -0.49
N THR A 197 -9.78 -25.52 -0.20
CA THR A 197 -8.92 -26.20 -1.17
C THR A 197 -9.58 -27.49 -1.67
N LEU A 198 -9.53 -27.77 -2.98
CA LEU A 198 -10.03 -29.05 -3.49
C LEU A 198 -9.10 -30.20 -3.04
N PRO A 199 -9.68 -31.37 -2.68
CA PRO A 199 -8.94 -32.63 -2.53
C PRO A 199 -8.10 -32.93 -3.77
N GLU A 200 -6.92 -33.54 -3.59
CA GLU A 200 -5.94 -33.77 -4.67
C GLU A 200 -6.54 -34.56 -5.84
N ASP A 201 -7.35 -35.58 -5.55
CA ASP A 201 -8.07 -36.41 -6.51
C ASP A 201 -9.10 -35.65 -7.36
N LYS A 202 -9.43 -34.41 -6.96
CA LYS A 202 -10.44 -33.57 -7.62
C LYS A 202 -9.86 -32.29 -8.23
N ARG A 203 -8.54 -32.16 -8.31
CA ARG A 203 -7.87 -30.97 -8.88
C ARG A 203 -7.77 -31.00 -10.40
N ASP A 204 -7.99 -32.15 -11.04
CA ASP A 204 -7.92 -32.27 -12.49
C ASP A 204 -9.01 -31.45 -13.21
N PRO A 205 -8.67 -30.67 -14.25
CA PRO A 205 -9.64 -29.85 -14.98
C PRO A 205 -10.84 -30.64 -15.52
N LYS A 206 -10.60 -31.86 -16.02
CA LYS A 206 -11.65 -32.76 -16.54
C LYS A 206 -12.61 -33.24 -15.45
N VAL A 207 -12.13 -33.38 -14.21
CA VAL A 207 -12.95 -33.78 -13.05
C VAL A 207 -13.76 -32.58 -12.57
N ILE A 208 -13.15 -31.40 -12.50
CA ILE A 208 -13.80 -30.14 -12.13
C ILE A 208 -14.96 -29.82 -13.08
N GLU A 209 -14.77 -30.02 -14.38
CA GLU A 209 -15.81 -29.79 -15.39
C GLU A 209 -17.04 -30.70 -15.18
N LYS A 210 -16.83 -31.95 -14.75
CA LYS A 210 -17.91 -32.92 -14.48
C LYS A 210 -18.48 -32.86 -13.06
N MET A 211 -17.88 -32.07 -12.17
CA MET A 211 -18.27 -32.01 -10.77
C MET A 211 -19.71 -31.49 -10.60
N THR A 212 -20.46 -32.16 -9.72
CA THR A 212 -21.87 -31.85 -9.42
C THR A 212 -22.03 -30.98 -8.18
N GLU A 213 -23.19 -30.31 -8.05
CA GLU A 213 -23.53 -29.54 -6.85
C GLU A 213 -23.55 -30.38 -5.57
N ALA A 214 -23.94 -31.66 -5.68
CA ALA A 214 -24.01 -32.57 -4.55
C ALA A 214 -22.62 -32.90 -3.99
N GLU A 215 -21.65 -33.17 -4.87
CA GLU A 215 -20.26 -33.42 -4.49
C GLU A 215 -19.63 -32.16 -3.89
N LEU A 216 -19.86 -31.01 -4.50
CA LEU A 216 -19.37 -29.74 -4.00
C LEU A 216 -19.94 -29.42 -2.61
N ALA A 217 -21.24 -29.65 -2.39
CA ALA A 217 -21.86 -29.51 -1.08
C ALA A 217 -21.24 -30.45 -0.04
N SER A 218 -20.90 -31.69 -0.40
CA SER A 218 -20.24 -32.63 0.50
C SER A 218 -18.86 -32.14 0.95
N ILE A 219 -18.06 -31.59 0.04
CA ILE A 219 -16.72 -31.04 0.33
C ILE A 219 -16.85 -29.81 1.25
N VAL A 220 -17.79 -28.91 0.95
CA VAL A 220 -18.03 -27.71 1.75
C VAL A 220 -18.48 -28.05 3.18
N LEU A 221 -19.40 -29.00 3.33
CA LEU A 221 -19.90 -29.43 4.65
C LEU A 221 -18.84 -30.18 5.46
N ALA A 222 -18.01 -31.01 4.82
CA ALA A 222 -16.90 -31.69 5.49
C ALA A 222 -15.84 -30.71 6.01
N ALA A 223 -15.53 -29.66 5.24
CA ALA A 223 -14.59 -28.61 5.63
C ALA A 223 -15.13 -27.68 6.74
N GLY A 224 -16.44 -27.59 6.93
CA GLY A 224 -17.07 -26.75 7.96
C GLY A 224 -17.22 -27.40 9.34
N LYS A 225 -16.89 -28.69 9.49
CA LYS A 225 -16.94 -29.45 10.75
C LYS A 225 -15.60 -29.51 11.51
N LYS A 226 -14.57 -28.84 11.00
CA LYS A 226 -13.30 -28.58 11.69
C LYS A 226 -13.27 -27.12 12.13
#